data_AF-A0A7J2LV97-F1
#
_entry.id   AF-A0A7J2LV97-F1
#
_cell.length_a   1.000
_cell.length_b   1.000
_cell.length_c   1.000
_cell.angle_alpha   90.00
_cell.angle_beta   90.00
_cell.angle_gamma   90.00
#
_symmetry.space_group_name_H-M   'P 1'
#
loop_
_entity.id
_entity.type
_entity.pdbx_description
1 polymer ?
#
loop_
_entity_poly.entity_id
_entity_poly.type
_entity_poly.pdbx_seq_one_letter_code
_entity_poly.pdbx_strand_id
1 'polypeptide(L)'
;MKLKAIVKRKRRIRVGKGFSRDELKAVGLSVKQALKMGIPVDVRRSTMHEENVETLSSFLAETIKSKETLDLRKVPGIGEKRARQLKDIGIDSVEKLAKSSPKVLSEKLKVSEKTASGWISSAKEILSS
;
A
#
# COMPACT_ATOMS: atom_id res chain seq x y z
N MET A 1 12.40 1.91 -1.49
CA MET A 1 12.74 3.19 -2.16
C MET A 1 13.25 4.19 -1.14
N LYS A 2 14.24 5.04 -1.47
CA LYS A 2 14.68 6.14 -0.58
C LYS A 2 13.96 7.41 -0.98
N LEU A 3 12.86 7.74 -0.29
CA LEU A 3 12.14 9.00 -0.47
C LEU A 3 13.07 10.16 -0.05
N LYS A 4 13.32 11.11 -0.95
CA LYS A 4 14.27 12.22 -0.73
C LYS A 4 13.58 13.53 -1.07
N ALA A 5 13.72 14.52 -0.20
CA ALA A 5 13.28 15.87 -0.48
C ALA A 5 14.34 16.61 -1.31
N ILE A 6 13.89 17.31 -2.34
CA ILE A 6 14.72 18.19 -3.17
C ILE A 6 14.64 19.61 -2.59
N VAL A 7 15.78 20.31 -2.52
CA VAL A 7 15.86 21.70 -2.08
C VAL A 7 16.48 22.54 -3.18
N LYS A 8 15.80 23.61 -3.56
CA LYS A 8 16.26 24.55 -4.60
C LYS A 8 16.67 25.87 -3.98
N ARG A 9 17.87 26.36 -4.31
CA ARG A 9 18.33 27.70 -3.96
C ARG A 9 18.97 28.36 -5.18
N LYS A 10 18.32 29.41 -5.70
CA LYS A 10 18.69 30.04 -6.97
C LYS A 10 18.77 28.99 -8.10
N ARG A 11 19.95 28.77 -8.67
CA ARG A 11 20.21 27.79 -9.75
C ARG A 11 20.72 26.43 -9.25
N ARG A 12 20.89 26.24 -7.93
CA ARG A 12 21.42 24.99 -7.37
C ARG A 12 20.29 24.13 -6.83
N ILE A 13 20.25 22.89 -7.29
CA ILE A 13 19.35 21.84 -6.80
C ILE A 13 20.20 20.86 -6.00
N ARG A 14 19.74 20.52 -4.79
CA ARG A 14 20.40 19.52 -3.95
C ARG A 14 19.39 18.67 -3.21
N VAL A 15 19.83 17.50 -2.76
CA VAL A 15 19.04 16.69 -1.83
C VAL A 15 19.10 17.33 -0.45
N GLY A 16 17.93 17.59 0.13
CA GLY A 16 17.79 18.07 1.51
C GLY A 16 17.87 16.93 2.53
N LYS A 17 17.87 17.29 3.82
CA LYS A 17 17.78 16.31 4.92
C LYS A 17 16.44 15.57 4.92
N GLY A 18 15.35 16.26 4.60
CA GLY A 18 13.99 15.71 4.61
C GLY A 18 12.93 16.73 4.18
N PHE A 19 11.67 16.29 4.21
CA PHE A 19 10.50 17.08 3.84
C PHE A 19 10.21 18.15 4.88
N SER A 20 9.77 19.32 4.42
CA SER A 20 9.40 20.43 5.30
C SER A 20 8.05 20.18 5.96
N ARG A 21 7.76 20.92 7.03
CA ARG A 21 6.45 20.83 7.70
C ARG A 21 5.31 21.22 6.76
N ASP A 22 5.55 22.19 5.87
CA ASP A 22 4.54 22.73 4.97
C ASP A 22 4.27 21.77 3.79
N GLU A 23 5.31 21.08 3.29
CA GLU A 23 5.17 20.00 2.30
C GLU A 23 4.33 18.84 2.86
N LEU A 24 4.60 18.43 4.11
CA LEU A 24 3.81 17.39 4.77
C LEU A 24 2.36 17.83 5.00
N LYS A 25 2.15 19.09 5.40
CA LYS A 25 0.81 19.64 5.61
C LYS A 25 0.01 19.69 4.31
N ALA A 26 0.64 19.99 3.18
CA ALA A 26 -0.01 20.00 1.86
C ALA A 26 -0.58 18.62 1.47
N VAL A 27 0.07 17.52 1.88
CA VAL A 27 -0.43 16.14 1.68
C VAL A 27 -1.27 15.62 2.86
N GLY A 28 -1.64 16.49 3.82
CA GLY A 28 -2.44 16.10 4.97
C GLY A 28 -1.72 15.24 6.01
N LEU A 29 -0.39 15.19 5.99
CA LEU A 29 0.43 14.44 6.95
C LEU A 29 0.86 15.32 8.13
N SER A 30 0.77 14.76 9.33
CA SER A 30 1.48 15.30 10.49
C SER A 30 2.93 14.82 10.53
N VAL A 31 3.82 15.59 11.16
CA VAL A 31 5.23 15.21 11.37
C VAL A 31 5.34 13.85 12.07
N LYS A 32 4.49 13.58 13.06
CA LYS A 32 4.48 12.30 13.79
C LYS A 32 4.09 11.14 12.88
N GLN A 33 3.05 11.30 12.06
CA GLN A 33 2.62 10.28 11.09
C GLN A 33 3.72 10.02 10.05
N ALA A 34 4.33 11.08 9.52
CA ALA A 34 5.42 10.97 8.55
C ALA A 34 6.60 10.17 9.13
N LEU A 35 7.02 10.47 10.36
CA LEU A 35 8.08 9.71 11.05
C LEU A 35 7.70 8.25 11.28
N LYS A 36 6.44 7.96 11.67
CA LYS A 36 5.94 6.59 11.82
C LYS A 36 5.95 5.81 10.50
N MET A 37 5.74 6.50 9.38
CA MET A 37 5.83 5.94 8.03
C MET A 37 7.27 5.86 7.50
N GLY A 38 8.28 6.31 8.27
CA GLY A 38 9.67 6.32 7.84
C GLY A 38 10.04 7.43 6.86
N ILE A 39 9.19 8.45 6.71
CA ILE A 39 9.44 9.61 5.84
C ILE A 39 10.46 10.53 6.53
N PRO A 40 11.57 10.93 5.87
CA PRO A 40 12.54 11.85 6.45
C PRO A 40 11.95 13.26 6.59
N VAL A 41 11.98 13.83 7.79
CA VAL A 41 11.41 15.17 8.06
C VAL A 41 12.50 16.16 8.50
N ASP A 42 12.50 17.36 7.92
CA ASP A 42 13.31 18.50 8.37
C ASP A 42 12.41 19.60 8.92
N VAL A 43 12.11 19.52 10.21
CA VAL A 43 11.18 20.42 10.91
C VAL A 43 11.66 21.88 10.91
N ARG A 44 12.98 22.12 10.76
CA ARG A 44 13.56 23.47 10.76
C ARG A 44 13.34 24.21 9.43
N ARG A 45 12.94 23.51 8.37
CA ARG A 45 12.69 24.09 7.05
C ARG A 45 11.21 24.43 6.89
N SER A 46 10.92 25.63 6.40
CA SER A 46 9.57 26.11 6.05
C SER A 46 9.36 26.31 4.55
N THR A 47 10.39 26.11 3.72
CA THR A 47 10.23 26.21 2.27
C THR A 47 9.36 25.06 1.76
N MET A 48 8.45 25.37 0.85
CA MET A 48 7.64 24.39 0.14
C MET A 48 8.11 24.29 -1.31
N HIS A 49 8.23 23.05 -1.81
CA HIS A 49 8.51 22.76 -3.20
C HIS A 49 7.46 21.80 -3.74
N GLU A 50 6.83 22.15 -4.87
CA GLU A 50 5.74 21.37 -5.46
C GLU A 50 6.18 19.95 -5.83
N GLU A 51 7.38 19.78 -6.39
CA GLU A 51 7.99 18.46 -6.68
C GLU A 51 8.05 17.55 -5.44
N ASN A 52 8.28 18.12 -4.26
CA ASN A 52 8.30 17.34 -3.02
C ASN A 52 6.88 16.92 -2.58
N VAL A 53 5.89 17.77 -2.84
CA VAL A 53 4.47 17.46 -2.56
C VAL A 53 3.98 16.35 -3.50
N GLU A 54 4.33 16.41 -4.78
CA GLU A 54 3.98 15.37 -5.76
C GLU A 54 4.63 14.02 -5.45
N THR A 55 5.90 14.03 -5.05
CA THR A 55 6.59 12.78 -4.64
C THR A 55 5.96 12.17 -3.38
N LEU A 56 5.56 12.99 -2.40
CA LEU A 56 4.82 12.52 -1.23
C LEU A 56 3.44 11.97 -1.61
N SER A 57 2.71 12.65 -2.50
CA SER A 57 1.40 12.22 -2.98
C SER A 57 1.49 10.87 -3.71
N SER A 58 2.45 10.73 -4.62
CA SER A 58 2.70 9.49 -5.35
C SER A 58 3.05 8.34 -4.41
N PHE A 59 3.88 8.59 -3.40
CA PHE A 59 4.22 7.60 -2.39
C PHE A 59 3.01 7.15 -1.55
N LEU A 60 2.13 8.08 -1.18
CA LEU A 60 0.89 7.76 -0.47
C LEU A 60 -0.04 6.94 -1.34
N ALA A 61 -0.22 7.31 -2.62
CA ALA A 61 -1.03 6.56 -3.57
C ALA A 61 -0.52 5.12 -3.76
N GLU A 62 0.80 4.94 -3.89
CA GLU A 62 1.43 3.61 -3.99
C GLU A 62 1.20 2.78 -2.72
N THR A 63 1.29 3.40 -1.55
CA THR A 63 1.04 2.74 -0.26
C THR A 63 -0.44 2.33 -0.09
N ILE A 64 -1.38 3.17 -0.56
CA ILE A 64 -2.81 2.84 -0.54
C ILE A 64 -3.09 1.72 -1.54
N LYS A 65 -2.56 1.81 -2.76
CA LYS A 65 -2.72 0.77 -3.79
C LYS A 65 -2.19 -0.58 -3.30
N SER A 66 -1.02 -0.62 -2.67
CA SER A 66 -0.49 -1.87 -2.11
C SER A 66 -1.36 -2.38 -0.96
N LYS A 67 -1.88 -1.51 -0.09
CA LYS A 67 -2.81 -1.94 0.97
C LYS A 67 -4.14 -2.46 0.43
N GLU A 68 -4.60 -1.88 -0.66
CA GLU A 68 -5.82 -2.29 -1.35
C GLU A 68 -5.68 -3.62 -2.09
N THR A 69 -4.54 -3.87 -2.76
CA THR A 69 -4.27 -5.20 -3.34
C THR A 69 -4.08 -6.26 -2.27
N LEU A 70 -3.74 -5.88 -1.03
CA LEU A 70 -3.66 -6.82 0.09
C LEU A 70 -5.03 -7.18 0.68
N ASP A 71 -6.09 -6.40 0.47
CA ASP A 71 -7.39 -6.68 1.09
C ASP A 71 -8.15 -7.80 0.37
N LEU A 72 -8.25 -8.96 1.02
CA LEU A 72 -9.01 -10.13 0.56
C LEU A 72 -10.48 -9.81 0.23
N ARG A 73 -11.05 -8.78 0.84
CA ARG A 73 -12.46 -8.39 0.65
C ARG A 73 -12.75 -7.87 -0.75
N LYS A 74 -11.73 -7.46 -1.52
CA LYS A 74 -11.91 -7.03 -2.91
C LYS A 74 -12.23 -8.18 -3.86
N VAL A 75 -11.92 -9.42 -3.47
CA VAL A 75 -12.21 -10.59 -4.30
C VAL A 75 -13.72 -10.88 -4.26
N PRO A 76 -14.42 -10.87 -5.42
CA PRO A 76 -15.83 -11.19 -5.48
C PRO A 76 -16.17 -12.53 -4.80
N GLY A 77 -17.15 -12.51 -3.91
CA GLY A 77 -17.57 -13.70 -3.14
C GLY A 77 -16.81 -13.95 -1.84
N ILE A 78 -15.77 -13.16 -1.54
CA ILE A 78 -15.05 -13.17 -0.25
C ILE A 78 -15.52 -11.98 0.60
N GLY A 79 -16.55 -12.23 1.42
CA GLY A 79 -16.98 -11.29 2.47
C GLY A 79 -16.14 -11.41 3.75
N GLU A 80 -16.51 -10.66 4.79
CA GLU A 80 -15.74 -10.61 6.05
C GLU A 80 -15.54 -11.98 6.72
N LYS A 81 -16.56 -12.84 6.69
CA LYS A 81 -16.49 -14.18 7.29
C LYS A 81 -15.43 -15.05 6.61
N ARG A 82 -15.41 -15.04 5.27
CA ARG A 82 -14.44 -15.84 4.48
C ARG A 82 -13.04 -15.25 4.54
N ALA A 83 -12.92 -13.93 4.53
CA ALA A 83 -11.63 -13.26 4.72
C ALA A 83 -11.01 -13.63 6.08
N ARG A 84 -11.82 -13.71 7.15
CA ARG A 84 -11.35 -14.20 8.46
C ARG A 84 -10.87 -15.65 8.39
N GLN A 85 -11.64 -16.56 7.80
CA GLN A 85 -11.24 -17.96 7.67
C GLN A 85 -9.93 -18.13 6.88
N LEU A 86 -9.76 -17.40 5.77
CA LEU A 86 -8.51 -17.38 5.00
C LEU A 86 -7.35 -16.87 5.84
N LYS A 87 -7.58 -15.82 6.62
CA LYS A 87 -6.58 -15.24 7.52
C LYS A 87 -6.15 -16.22 8.62
N ASP A 88 -7.08 -16.99 9.18
CA ASP A 88 -6.81 -18.03 10.17
C ASP A 88 -5.95 -19.17 9.58
N ILE A 89 -6.06 -19.42 8.28
CA ILE A 89 -5.24 -20.38 7.52
C ILE A 89 -3.88 -19.79 7.11
N GLY A 90 -3.63 -18.51 7.39
CA GLY A 90 -2.38 -17.80 7.05
C GLY A 90 -2.38 -17.14 5.66
N ILE A 91 -3.52 -17.13 4.97
CA ILE A 91 -3.75 -16.40 3.72
C ILE A 91 -4.34 -15.06 4.09
N ASP A 92 -3.47 -14.08 4.33
CA ASP A 92 -3.82 -12.74 4.77
C ASP A 92 -3.91 -11.71 3.63
N SER A 93 -3.57 -12.11 2.39
CA SER A 93 -3.56 -11.20 1.23
C SER A 93 -4.02 -11.85 -0.08
N VAL A 94 -4.48 -11.01 -1.02
CA VAL A 94 -4.87 -11.44 -2.38
C VAL A 94 -3.70 -12.09 -3.10
N GLU A 95 -2.47 -11.63 -2.87
CA GLU A 95 -1.25 -12.23 -3.43
C GLU A 95 -1.04 -13.68 -2.97
N LYS A 96 -1.21 -13.94 -1.67
CA LYS A 96 -1.10 -15.30 -1.13
C LYS A 96 -2.24 -16.18 -1.62
N LEU A 97 -3.44 -15.62 -1.73
CA LEU A 97 -4.59 -16.32 -2.28
C LEU A 97 -4.34 -16.73 -3.75
N ALA A 98 -3.87 -15.82 -4.59
CA ALA A 98 -3.59 -16.08 -6.02
C ALA A 98 -2.52 -17.17 -6.26
N LYS A 99 -1.57 -17.31 -5.33
CA LYS A 99 -0.50 -18.33 -5.36
C LYS A 99 -0.94 -19.69 -4.81
N SER A 100 -2.03 -19.73 -4.05
CA SER A 100 -2.52 -20.98 -3.44
C SER A 100 -3.22 -21.90 -4.45
N SER A 101 -3.27 -23.20 -4.15
CA SER A 101 -3.93 -24.18 -5.02
C SER A 101 -5.41 -24.40 -4.62
N PRO A 102 -6.32 -24.60 -5.60
CA PRO A 102 -7.75 -24.80 -5.31
C PRO A 102 -8.03 -26.00 -4.40
N LYS A 103 -7.25 -27.08 -4.52
CA LYS A 103 -7.40 -28.31 -3.72
C LYS A 103 -7.13 -28.07 -2.24
N VAL A 104 -6.02 -27.39 -1.91
CA VAL A 104 -5.64 -27.11 -0.52
C VAL A 104 -6.64 -26.13 0.13
N LEU A 105 -7.14 -25.17 -0.62
CA LEU A 105 -8.19 -24.26 -0.14
C LEU A 105 -9.51 -24.99 0.12
N SER A 106 -9.93 -25.86 -0.82
CA SER A 106 -11.14 -26.66 -0.74
C SER A 106 -11.17 -27.51 0.54
N GLU A 107 -10.10 -28.26 0.81
CA GLU A 107 -9.98 -29.12 1.98
C GLU A 107 -9.99 -28.34 3.30
N LYS A 108 -9.23 -27.23 3.38
CA LYS A 108 -9.14 -26.45 4.62
C LYS A 108 -10.42 -25.68 4.94
N LEU A 109 -11.09 -25.12 3.92
CA LEU A 109 -12.29 -24.29 4.11
C LEU A 109 -13.60 -25.07 4.01
N LYS A 110 -13.54 -26.37 3.67
CA LYS A 110 -14.73 -27.22 3.38
C LYS A 110 -15.65 -26.57 2.34
N VAL A 111 -15.05 -26.05 1.27
CA VAL A 111 -15.77 -25.43 0.14
C VAL A 111 -15.52 -26.23 -1.13
N SER A 112 -16.36 -26.07 -2.16
CA SER A 112 -16.15 -26.80 -3.41
C SER A 112 -14.92 -26.29 -4.16
N GLU A 113 -14.21 -27.19 -4.86
CA GLU A 113 -13.05 -26.81 -5.68
C GLU A 113 -13.40 -25.73 -6.71
N LYS A 114 -14.63 -25.75 -7.24
CA LYS A 114 -15.15 -24.73 -8.14
C LYS A 114 -15.17 -23.33 -7.50
N THR A 115 -15.60 -23.22 -6.25
CA THR A 115 -15.59 -21.94 -5.52
C THR A 115 -14.18 -21.46 -5.21
N ALA A 116 -13.30 -22.36 -4.77
CA ALA A 116 -11.89 -22.04 -4.51
C ALA A 116 -11.17 -21.59 -5.79
N SER A 117 -11.41 -22.27 -6.92
CA SER A 117 -10.90 -21.90 -8.23
C SER A 117 -11.38 -20.51 -8.67
N GLY A 118 -12.67 -20.22 -8.48
CA GLY A 118 -13.24 -18.91 -8.76
C GLY A 118 -12.53 -17.78 -8.01
N TRP A 119 -12.29 -17.95 -6.71
CA TRP A 119 -11.58 -16.95 -5.91
C TRP A 119 -10.13 -16.75 -6.35
N ILE A 120 -9.41 -17.84 -6.67
CA ILE A 120 -8.03 -17.74 -7.18
C ILE A 120 -7.99 -17.03 -8.53
N SER A 121 -8.96 -17.31 -9.42
CA SER A 121 -9.07 -16.64 -10.72
C SER A 121 -9.28 -15.15 -10.56
N SER A 122 -10.26 -14.75 -9.75
CA SER A 122 -10.53 -13.34 -9.48
C SER A 122 -9.36 -12.64 -8.77
N ALA A 123 -8.65 -13.33 -7.87
CA ALA A 123 -7.45 -12.80 -7.24
C ALA A 123 -6.33 -12.52 -8.26
N LYS A 124 -6.16 -13.40 -9.26
CA LYS A 124 -5.19 -13.19 -10.35
C LYS A 124 -5.59 -12.03 -11.25
N GLU A 125 -6.88 -11.89 -11.57
CA GLU A 125 -7.40 -10.77 -12.37
C GLU A 125 -7.12 -9.42 -11.70
N ILE A 126 -7.33 -9.33 -10.38
CA ILE A 126 -7.04 -8.12 -9.58
C ILE A 126 -5.55 -7.79 -9.60
N LEU A 127 -4.67 -8.79 -9.56
CA LEU A 127 -3.22 -8.58 -9.62
C LEU A 127 -2.71 -8.22 -11.02
N SER A 128 -3.45 -8.59 -12.07
CA SER A 128 -3.13 -8.24 -13.45
C SER A 128 -3.64 -6.86 -13.90
N SER A 129 -4.47 -6.20 -13.07
CA SER A 129 -5.05 -4.87 -13.32
C SER A 129 -4.26 -3.74 -12.66
#